data_AF-A0A944CZT2-F1
#
_entry.id   AF-A0A944CZT2-F1
#
_cell.length_a   1.000
_cell.length_b   1.000
_cell.length_c   1.000
_cell.angle_alpha   90.00
_cell.angle_beta   90.00
_cell.angle_gamma   90.00
#
_symmetry.space_group_name_H-M   'P 1'
#
loop_
_entity.id
_entity.type
_entity.pdbx_description
1 polymer ?
#
loop_
_entity_poly.entity_id
_entity_poly.type
_entity_poly.pdbx_seq_one_letter_code
_entity_poly.pdbx_strand_id
1 'polypeptide(L)'
;MSKIKKIILVIWLLCLLGLWGYYFLHPEFFTKAGLAGFFQQFGPYVLLVYFIISCLRGIFFLPSTVLIFAGAFFLTPVSLFFFSLLGIVISSTIVYYFGEYLNLDEELKNPKNAGRIQKIENSINKNGFWIVALWAFVPMFPTDLICYLAGTTDMKYRTFIAGILLGETPLVIFYVAVSFGLLSYF
;
A
#
# COMPACT_ATOMS: atom_id res chain seq x y z
N MET A 1 24.98 -4.29 -1.72
CA MET A 1 23.84 -4.84 -2.48
C MET A 1 24.28 -5.45 -3.82
N SER A 2 23.73 -6.60 -4.22
CA SER A 2 24.12 -7.31 -5.47
C SER A 2 23.72 -6.53 -6.73
N LYS A 3 24.39 -6.79 -7.87
CA LYS A 3 24.07 -6.14 -9.16
C LYS A 3 22.60 -6.34 -9.56
N ILE A 4 22.04 -7.53 -9.32
CA ILE A 4 20.65 -7.86 -9.61
C ILE A 4 19.68 -7.01 -8.79
N LYS A 5 19.90 -6.91 -7.46
CA LYS A 5 19.07 -6.09 -6.57
C LYS A 5 19.10 -4.61 -6.96
N LYS A 6 20.26 -4.09 -7.39
CA LYS A 6 20.40 -2.71 -7.90
C LYS A 6 19.58 -2.50 -9.18
N ILE A 7 19.63 -3.44 -10.11
CA ILE A 7 18.83 -3.37 -11.34
C ILE A 7 17.33 -3.39 -11.01
N ILE A 8 16.89 -4.29 -10.12
CA ILE A 8 15.49 -4.37 -9.68
C ILE A 8 15.04 -3.03 -9.06
N LEU A 9 15.85 -2.47 -8.16
CA LEU A 9 15.56 -1.18 -7.52
C LEU A 9 15.48 -0.05 -8.54
N VAL A 10 16.41 0.03 -9.49
CA VAL A 10 16.38 1.05 -10.55
C VAL A 10 15.16 0.90 -11.43
N ILE A 11 14.82 -0.32 -11.87
CA ILE A 11 13.61 -0.58 -12.67
C ILE A 11 12.37 -0.16 -11.88
N TRP A 12 12.28 -0.53 -10.61
CA TRP A 12 11.17 -0.16 -9.74
C TRP A 12 11.04 1.35 -9.57
N LEU A 13 12.14 2.07 -9.32
CA LEU A 13 12.15 3.53 -9.24
C LEU A 13 11.77 4.19 -10.57
N LEU A 14 12.19 3.65 -11.71
CA LEU A 14 11.79 4.13 -13.03
C LEU A 14 10.29 3.89 -13.28
N CYS A 15 9.75 2.75 -12.87
CA CYS A 15 8.31 2.48 -12.93
C CYS A 15 7.53 3.45 -12.05
N LEU A 16 8.00 3.74 -10.84
CA LEU A 16 7.41 4.76 -9.96
C LEU A 16 7.45 6.14 -10.61
N LEU A 17 8.61 6.57 -11.13
CA LEU A 17 8.75 7.84 -11.83
C LEU A 17 7.81 7.95 -13.04
N GLY A 18 7.67 6.87 -13.82
CA GLY A 18 6.73 6.82 -14.94
C GLY A 18 5.27 6.94 -14.50
N LEU A 19 4.87 6.20 -13.46
CA LEU A 19 3.51 6.25 -12.90
C LEU A 19 3.18 7.61 -12.30
N TRP A 20 4.10 8.20 -11.54
CA TRP A 20 3.93 9.52 -10.95
C TRP A 20 3.92 10.60 -12.04
N GLY A 21 4.80 10.49 -13.05
CA GLY A 21 4.78 11.36 -14.22
C GLY A 21 3.44 11.29 -14.94
N TYR A 22 2.91 10.09 -15.16
CA TYR A 22 1.58 9.90 -15.75
C TYR A 22 0.46 10.50 -14.89
N TYR A 23 0.51 10.32 -13.56
CA TYR A 23 -0.43 10.93 -12.62
C TYR A 23 -0.46 12.46 -12.72
N PHE A 24 0.71 13.11 -12.79
CA PHE A 24 0.80 14.56 -12.92
C PHE A 24 0.39 15.09 -14.29
N LEU A 25 0.61 14.30 -15.36
CA LEU A 25 0.23 14.67 -16.72
C LEU A 25 -1.26 14.43 -17.01
N HIS A 26 -1.87 13.44 -16.34
CA HIS A 26 -3.26 13.03 -16.53
C HIS A 26 -4.05 12.93 -15.21
N PRO A 27 -4.15 14.02 -14.43
CA PRO A 27 -4.91 14.00 -13.18
C PRO A 27 -6.38 13.64 -13.38
N GLU A 28 -6.95 13.93 -14.56
CA GLU A 28 -8.32 13.58 -14.95
C GLU A 28 -8.58 12.07 -14.93
N PHE A 29 -7.57 11.24 -15.23
CA PHE A 29 -7.70 9.79 -15.24
C PHE A 29 -7.90 9.21 -13.83
N PHE A 30 -7.31 9.85 -12.83
CA PHE A 30 -7.38 9.44 -11.43
C PHE A 30 -8.59 10.04 -10.69
N THR A 31 -9.47 10.74 -11.42
CA THR A 31 -10.77 11.14 -10.89
C THR A 31 -11.68 9.92 -10.73
N LYS A 32 -12.73 10.07 -9.92
CA LYS A 32 -13.76 9.03 -9.75
C LYS A 32 -14.33 8.55 -11.09
N ALA A 33 -14.62 9.47 -12.00
CA ALA A 33 -15.17 9.17 -13.32
C ALA A 33 -14.15 8.46 -14.23
N GLY A 34 -12.89 8.91 -14.21
CA GLY A 34 -11.81 8.29 -14.98
C GLY A 34 -11.57 6.84 -14.56
N LEU A 35 -11.50 6.58 -13.26
CA LEU A 35 -11.32 5.23 -12.72
C LEU A 35 -12.53 4.34 -12.96
N ALA A 36 -13.74 4.84 -12.75
CA ALA A 36 -14.96 4.09 -13.06
C ALA A 36 -15.01 3.71 -14.55
N GLY A 37 -14.70 4.65 -15.44
CA GLY A 37 -14.62 4.40 -16.88
C GLY A 37 -13.55 3.39 -17.26
N PHE A 38 -12.37 3.44 -16.63
CA PHE A 38 -11.31 2.46 -16.83
C PHE A 38 -11.76 1.05 -16.42
N PHE A 39 -12.35 0.90 -15.24
CA PHE A 39 -12.80 -0.40 -14.74
C PHE A 39 -13.96 -0.98 -15.55
N GLN A 40 -14.89 -0.13 -16.01
CA GLN A 40 -16.02 -0.55 -16.83
C GLN A 40 -15.61 -1.16 -18.18
N GLN A 41 -14.47 -0.76 -18.75
CA GLN A 41 -13.95 -1.33 -20.02
C GLN A 41 -13.65 -2.83 -19.93
N PHE A 42 -13.42 -3.36 -18.73
CA PHE A 42 -13.13 -4.77 -18.53
C PHE A 42 -14.40 -5.65 -18.42
N GLY A 43 -15.59 -5.04 -18.43
CA GLY A 43 -16.88 -5.74 -18.41
C GLY A 43 -16.96 -6.82 -17.32
N PRO A 44 -17.11 -8.12 -17.66
CA PRO A 44 -17.23 -9.20 -16.68
C PRO A 44 -15.94 -9.43 -15.87
N TYR A 45 -14.79 -8.95 -16.34
CA TYR A 45 -13.50 -9.12 -15.66
C TYR A 45 -13.16 -7.99 -14.68
N VAL A 46 -14.07 -7.02 -14.49
CA VAL A 46 -13.83 -5.84 -13.65
C VAL A 46 -13.35 -6.20 -12.23
N LEU A 47 -13.96 -7.21 -11.61
CA LEU A 47 -13.60 -7.65 -10.26
C LEU A 47 -12.19 -8.25 -10.20
N LEU A 48 -11.82 -9.03 -11.21
CA LEU A 48 -10.49 -9.63 -11.29
C LEU A 48 -9.42 -8.55 -11.47
N VAL A 49 -9.64 -7.60 -12.37
CA VAL A 49 -8.71 -6.48 -12.62
C VAL A 49 -8.60 -5.59 -11.39
N TYR A 50 -9.73 -5.25 -10.76
CA TYR A 50 -9.76 -4.52 -9.49
C TYR A 50 -8.92 -5.21 -8.42
N PHE A 51 -9.11 -6.52 -8.24
CA PHE A 51 -8.40 -7.27 -7.22
C PHE A 51 -6.90 -7.36 -7.48
N ILE A 52 -6.49 -7.60 -8.74
CA ILE A 52 -5.07 -7.62 -9.13
C ILE A 52 -4.42 -6.27 -8.85
N ILE A 53 -5.06 -5.17 -9.27
CA ILE A 53 -4.54 -3.82 -9.01
C ILE A 53 -4.48 -3.57 -7.50
N SER A 54 -5.50 -3.99 -6.74
CA SER A 54 -5.53 -3.85 -5.28
C SER A 54 -4.39 -4.60 -4.60
N CYS A 55 -3.97 -5.76 -5.12
CA CYS A 55 -2.85 -6.53 -4.59
C CYS A 55 -1.48 -5.94 -4.96
N LEU A 56 -1.37 -5.24 -6.09
CA LEU A 56 -0.10 -4.67 -6.57
C LEU A 56 0.08 -3.20 -6.17
N ARG A 57 -0.98 -2.54 -5.69
CA ARG A 57 -1.01 -1.10 -5.41
C ARG A 57 0.17 -0.63 -4.57
N GLY A 58 0.57 -1.40 -3.56
CA GLY A 58 1.55 -0.97 -2.58
C GLY A 58 2.98 -0.96 -3.12
N ILE A 59 3.28 -1.78 -4.12
CA ILE A 59 4.56 -1.69 -4.85
C ILE A 59 4.69 -0.31 -5.50
N PHE A 60 3.57 0.27 -5.94
CA PHE A 60 3.53 1.54 -6.64
C PHE A 60 3.22 2.74 -5.73
N PHE A 61 3.15 2.54 -4.41
CA PHE A 61 2.68 3.56 -3.46
C PHE A 61 1.32 4.15 -3.83
N LEU A 62 0.45 3.34 -4.44
CA LEU A 62 -0.89 3.77 -4.83
C LEU A 62 -1.82 3.69 -3.60
N PRO A 63 -2.43 4.83 -3.18
CA PRO A 63 -3.31 4.85 -2.02
C PRO A 63 -4.51 3.90 -2.17
N SER A 64 -4.83 3.14 -1.12
CA SER A 64 -6.01 2.25 -1.08
C SER A 64 -7.32 3.01 -1.30
N THR A 65 -7.38 4.26 -0.85
CA THR A 65 -8.54 5.16 -0.99
C THR A 65 -9.07 5.23 -2.40
N VAL A 66 -8.17 5.42 -3.37
CA VAL A 66 -8.49 5.57 -4.79
C VAL A 66 -9.21 4.33 -5.31
N LEU A 67 -8.72 3.15 -4.93
CA LEU A 67 -9.33 1.88 -5.33
C LEU A 67 -10.64 1.63 -4.58
N ILE A 68 -10.72 1.91 -3.28
CA ILE A 68 -11.97 1.74 -2.52
C ILE A 68 -13.09 2.56 -3.14
N PHE A 69 -12.84 3.83 -3.49
CA PHE A 69 -13.83 4.68 -4.17
C PHE A 69 -14.22 4.14 -5.55
N ALA A 70 -13.26 3.62 -6.33
CA ALA A 70 -13.56 3.01 -7.62
C ALA A 70 -14.40 1.72 -7.47
N GLY A 71 -14.07 0.88 -6.49
CA GLY A 71 -14.78 -0.36 -6.20
C GLY A 71 -16.24 -0.15 -5.79
N ALA A 72 -16.54 0.98 -5.13
CA ALA A 72 -17.90 1.30 -4.69
C ALA A 72 -18.91 1.43 -5.84
N PHE A 73 -18.47 1.66 -7.09
CA PHE A 73 -19.36 1.73 -8.25
C PHE A 73 -19.90 0.37 -8.70
N PHE A 74 -19.22 -0.73 -8.37
CA PHE A 74 -19.56 -2.06 -8.89
C PHE A 74 -19.55 -3.19 -7.84
N LEU A 75 -19.19 -2.89 -6.59
CA LEU A 75 -19.26 -3.81 -5.45
C LEU A 75 -20.34 -3.36 -4.45
N THR A 76 -20.81 -4.31 -3.63
CA THR A 76 -21.65 -4.00 -2.46
C THR A 76 -20.77 -3.57 -1.28
N PRO A 77 -21.30 -2.86 -0.26
CA PRO A 77 -20.49 -2.40 0.88
C PRO A 77 -19.69 -3.52 1.56
N VAL A 78 -20.33 -4.67 1.79
CA VAL A 78 -19.71 -5.83 2.44
C VAL A 78 -18.60 -6.42 1.56
N SER A 79 -18.87 -6.63 0.28
CA SER A 79 -17.87 -7.19 -0.64
C SER A 79 -16.70 -6.21 -0.84
N LEU A 80 -16.97 -4.91 -0.98
CA LEU A 80 -15.95 -3.88 -1.07
C LEU A 80 -15.02 -3.87 0.13
N PHE A 81 -15.56 -3.99 1.35
CA PHE A 81 -14.76 -4.10 2.56
C PHE A 81 -13.79 -5.29 2.50
N PHE A 82 -14.30 -6.50 2.23
CA PHE A 82 -13.47 -7.71 2.22
C PHE A 82 -12.45 -7.71 1.09
N PHE A 83 -12.83 -7.35 -0.14
CA PHE A 83 -11.90 -7.32 -1.28
C PHE A 83 -10.82 -6.26 -1.09
N SER A 84 -11.17 -5.09 -0.54
CA SER A 84 -10.20 -4.03 -0.26
C SER A 84 -9.24 -4.44 0.85
N LEU A 85 -9.75 -4.97 1.97
CA LEU A 85 -8.91 -5.40 3.08
C LEU A 85 -7.98 -6.56 2.67
N LEU A 86 -8.48 -7.53 1.90
CA LEU A 86 -7.66 -8.61 1.34
C LEU A 86 -6.58 -8.08 0.39
N GLY A 87 -6.94 -7.16 -0.51
CA GLY A 87 -5.98 -6.52 -1.40
C GLY A 87 -4.90 -5.77 -0.64
N ILE A 88 -5.27 -5.03 0.41
CA ILE A 88 -4.34 -4.32 1.31
C ILE A 88 -3.42 -5.30 2.03
N VAL A 89 -3.94 -6.39 2.57
CA VAL A 89 -3.14 -7.43 3.24
C VAL A 89 -2.13 -8.04 2.28
N ILE A 90 -2.57 -8.51 1.11
CA ILE A 90 -1.71 -9.13 0.10
C ILE A 90 -0.65 -8.13 -0.38
N SER A 91 -1.06 -6.91 -0.69
CA SER A 91 -0.15 -5.83 -1.09
C SER A 91 0.89 -5.53 -0.01
N SER A 92 0.46 -5.41 1.25
CA SER A 92 1.36 -5.15 2.38
C SER A 92 2.35 -6.29 2.59
N THR A 93 1.92 -7.55 2.41
CA THR A 93 2.79 -8.73 2.43
C THR A 93 3.83 -8.68 1.32
N ILE A 94 3.43 -8.33 0.09
CA ILE A 94 4.36 -8.22 -1.03
C ILE A 94 5.40 -7.13 -0.76
N VAL A 95 4.97 -5.95 -0.30
CA VAL A 95 5.87 -4.83 0.01
C VAL A 95 6.82 -5.16 1.16
N TYR A 96 6.33 -5.86 2.20
CA TYR A 96 7.16 -6.33 3.30
C TYR A 96 8.30 -7.24 2.80
N TYR A 97 7.97 -8.28 2.06
CA TYR A 97 9.00 -9.20 1.55
C TYR A 97 9.86 -8.57 0.45
N PHE A 98 9.34 -7.57 -0.27
CA PHE A 98 10.14 -6.79 -1.20
C PHE A 98 11.20 -5.94 -0.45
N GLY A 99 10.82 -5.32 0.67
CA GLY A 99 11.75 -4.61 1.56
C GLY A 99 12.82 -5.54 2.13
N GLU A 100 12.41 -6.69 2.68
CA GLU A 100 13.31 -7.74 3.18
C GLU A 100 14.22 -8.28 2.06
N TYR A 101 13.72 -8.47 0.85
CA TYR A 101 14.55 -8.91 -0.27
C TYR A 101 15.61 -7.88 -0.65
N LEU A 102 15.26 -6.58 -0.65
CA LEU A 102 16.20 -5.52 -1.00
C LEU A 102 17.31 -5.35 0.05
N ASN A 103 17.03 -5.57 1.34
CA ASN A 103 18.01 -5.47 2.44
C ASN A 103 18.92 -4.23 2.31
N LEU A 104 18.30 -3.04 2.18
CA LEU A 104 19.03 -1.77 1.98
C LEU A 104 19.94 -1.43 3.16
N ASP A 105 19.67 -2.01 4.32
CA ASP A 105 20.39 -1.94 5.57
C ASP A 105 21.83 -2.48 5.48
N GLU A 106 22.17 -3.37 4.54
CA GLU A 106 23.57 -3.71 4.26
C GLU A 106 24.38 -2.51 3.72
N GLU A 107 23.78 -1.63 2.92
CA GLU A 107 24.45 -0.42 2.39
C GLU A 107 24.29 0.79 3.34
N LEU A 108 23.24 0.82 4.16
CA LEU A 108 22.99 1.87 5.14
C LEU A 108 23.76 1.69 6.47
N LYS A 109 24.36 0.52 6.72
CA LYS A 109 25.37 0.25 7.77
C LYS A 109 26.71 0.97 7.56
N ASN A 110 26.70 2.08 6.85
CA ASN A 110 27.78 3.05 6.91
C ASN A 110 27.85 3.57 8.38
N PRO A 111 29.02 3.62 9.03
CA PRO A 111 29.15 4.01 10.45
C PRO A 111 28.51 5.36 10.80
N LYS A 112 28.28 6.24 9.81
CA LYS A 112 27.55 7.51 9.96
C LYS A 112 26.05 7.36 10.25
N ASN A 113 25.40 6.28 9.82
CA ASN A 113 23.94 6.08 9.94
C ASN A 113 23.55 4.96 10.93
N ALA A 114 24.53 4.18 11.41
CA ALA A 114 24.32 3.05 12.31
C ALA A 114 23.47 3.42 13.55
N GLY A 115 23.72 4.58 14.16
CA GLY A 115 22.97 5.04 15.34
C GLY A 115 21.50 5.41 15.07
N ARG A 116 21.14 5.80 13.84
CA ARG A 116 19.74 6.08 13.47
C ARG A 116 18.98 4.79 13.18
N ILE A 117 19.60 3.89 12.44
CA ILE A 117 19.02 2.58 12.09
C ILE A 117 18.77 1.77 13.37
N GLN A 118 19.76 1.73 14.27
CA GLN A 118 19.63 1.01 15.53
C GLN A 118 18.55 1.59 16.45
N LYS A 119 18.28 2.90 16.39
CA LYS A 119 17.13 3.49 17.09
C LYS A 119 15.80 3.06 16.50
N ILE A 120 15.69 3.02 15.17
CA ILE A 120 14.48 2.55 14.47
C ILE A 120 14.24 1.07 14.78
N GLU A 121 15.26 0.22 14.66
CA GLU A 121 15.21 -1.20 15.04
C GLU A 121 14.79 -1.40 16.50
N ASN A 122 15.36 -0.64 17.43
CA ASN A 122 15.02 -0.73 18.85
C ASN A 122 13.57 -0.29 19.14
N SER A 123 13.09 0.76 18.47
CA SER A 123 11.70 1.22 18.58
C SER A 123 10.71 0.20 18.01
N ILE A 124 11.04 -0.39 16.86
CA ILE A 124 10.23 -1.44 16.21
C ILE A 124 10.24 -2.73 17.04
N ASN A 125 11.36 -3.13 17.61
CA ASN A 125 11.43 -4.31 18.48
C ASN A 125 10.62 -4.16 19.76
N LYS A 126 10.54 -2.94 20.32
CA LYS A 126 9.80 -2.71 21.58
C LYS A 126 8.30 -2.55 21.36
N ASN A 127 7.88 -1.76 20.38
CA ASN A 127 6.48 -1.36 20.17
C ASN A 127 6.00 -1.49 18.71
N GLY A 128 6.67 -2.28 17.87
CA GLY A 128 6.44 -2.32 16.42
C GLY A 128 4.99 -2.56 16.01
N PHE A 129 4.25 -3.41 16.73
CA PHE A 129 2.82 -3.62 16.50
C PHE A 129 2.03 -2.29 16.52
N TRP A 130 2.18 -1.51 17.59
CA TRP A 130 1.44 -0.26 17.76
C TRP A 130 1.93 0.83 16.81
N ILE A 131 3.23 0.84 16.50
CA ILE A 131 3.78 1.76 15.50
C ILE A 131 3.13 1.50 14.14
N VAL A 132 3.08 0.24 13.69
CA VAL A 132 2.45 -0.13 12.42
C VAL A 132 0.96 0.18 12.44
N ALA A 133 0.24 -0.20 13.50
CA ALA A 133 -1.20 0.01 13.60
C ALA A 133 -1.59 1.49 13.57
N LEU A 134 -0.90 2.34 14.35
CA LEU A 134 -1.17 3.78 14.37
C LEU A 134 -0.77 4.45 13.05
N TRP A 135 0.33 4.02 12.44
CA TRP A 135 0.75 4.54 11.14
C TRP A 135 -0.27 4.22 10.05
N ALA A 136 -0.72 2.97 9.97
CA ALA A 136 -1.68 2.51 8.98
C ALA A 136 -3.08 3.10 9.19
N PHE A 137 -3.43 3.45 10.44
CA PHE A 137 -4.69 4.14 10.72
C PHE A 137 -4.71 5.59 10.24
N VAL A 138 -3.54 6.25 10.19
CA VAL A 138 -3.46 7.68 9.86
C VAL A 138 -3.35 7.86 8.34
N PRO A 139 -4.37 8.43 7.68
CA PRO A 139 -4.43 8.49 6.21
C PRO A 139 -3.40 9.44 5.58
N MET A 140 -2.80 10.34 6.37
CA MET A 140 -1.73 11.21 5.89
C MET A 140 -0.42 10.47 5.63
N PHE A 141 -0.22 9.31 6.27
CA PHE A 141 1.01 8.55 6.08
C PHE A 141 0.80 7.43 5.06
N PRO A 142 1.73 7.23 4.12
CA PRO A 142 1.66 6.11 3.20
C PRO A 142 1.87 4.81 3.98
N THR A 143 0.84 3.95 4.04
CA THR A 143 0.93 2.62 4.66
C THR A 143 2.04 1.79 4.00
N ASP A 144 2.22 1.92 2.69
CA ASP A 144 3.23 1.15 1.95
C ASP A 144 4.66 1.47 2.41
N LEU A 145 4.90 2.68 2.96
CA LEU A 145 6.19 3.04 3.53
C LEU A 145 6.47 2.27 4.82
N ILE A 146 5.49 2.13 5.71
CA ILE A 146 5.69 1.35 6.95
C ILE A 146 5.83 -0.15 6.65
N CYS A 147 5.16 -0.66 5.61
CA CYS A 147 5.36 -2.03 5.12
C CYS A 147 6.80 -2.27 4.67
N TYR A 148 7.34 -1.34 3.89
CA TYR A 148 8.71 -1.40 3.41
C TYR A 148 9.72 -1.35 4.56
N LEU A 149 9.53 -0.41 5.50
CA LEU A 149 10.38 -0.26 6.69
C LEU A 149 10.32 -1.50 7.59
N ALA A 150 9.14 -2.09 7.79
CA ALA A 150 8.98 -3.31 8.58
C ALA A 150 9.78 -4.48 7.98
N GLY A 151 9.72 -4.66 6.65
CA GLY A 151 10.51 -5.68 5.96
C GLY A 151 12.02 -5.44 6.00
N THR A 152 12.43 -4.18 5.87
CA THR A 152 13.86 -3.76 5.92
C THR A 152 14.46 -3.89 7.33
N THR A 153 13.64 -3.95 8.39
CA THR A 153 14.12 -4.00 9.78
C THR A 153 13.94 -5.37 10.43
N ASP A 154 13.69 -6.41 9.62
CA ASP A 154 13.42 -7.78 10.08
C ASP A 154 12.31 -7.87 11.14
N MET A 155 11.33 -6.96 11.09
CA MET A 155 10.20 -6.99 12.01
C MET A 155 9.38 -8.26 11.78
N LYS A 156 9.15 -9.06 12.84
CA LYS A 156 8.36 -10.31 12.72
C LYS A 156 7.06 -10.10 11.92
N TYR A 157 6.95 -10.78 10.79
CA TYR A 157 5.81 -10.67 9.85
C TYR A 157 4.44 -10.75 10.55
N ARG A 158 4.28 -11.65 11.53
CA ARG A 158 3.03 -11.79 12.30
C ARG A 158 2.65 -10.53 13.07
N THR A 159 3.64 -9.87 13.69
CA THR A 159 3.45 -8.61 14.42
C THR A 159 3.11 -7.48 13.45
N PHE A 160 3.78 -7.45 12.30
CA PHE A 160 3.54 -6.48 11.23
C PHE A 160 2.12 -6.61 10.66
N ILE A 161 1.74 -7.79 10.20
CA ILE A 161 0.44 -7.97 9.52
C ILE A 161 -0.74 -7.81 10.47
N ALA A 162 -0.58 -8.17 11.75
CA ALA A 162 -1.58 -7.89 12.77
C ALA A 162 -1.75 -6.37 13.00
N GLY A 163 -0.66 -5.60 12.97
CA GLY A 163 -0.71 -4.15 13.05
C GLY A 163 -1.43 -3.53 11.84
N ILE A 164 -1.12 -4.00 10.63
CA ILE A 164 -1.80 -3.58 9.39
C ILE A 164 -3.29 -3.87 9.48
N LEU A 165 -3.68 -5.09 9.87
CA LEU A 165 -5.09 -5.46 10.02
C LEU A 165 -5.80 -4.54 11.03
N LEU A 166 -5.20 -4.28 12.19
CA LEU A 166 -5.81 -3.42 13.21
C LEU A 166 -5.93 -1.97 12.75
N GLY A 167 -4.92 -1.41 12.08
CA GLY A 167 -4.91 -0.03 11.63
C GLY A 167 -5.79 0.23 10.40
N GLU A 168 -5.71 -0.64 9.40
CA GLU A 168 -6.43 -0.48 8.12
C GLU A 168 -7.91 -0.84 8.24
N THR A 169 -8.30 -1.79 9.09
CA THR A 169 -9.72 -2.20 9.22
C THR A 169 -10.67 -1.03 9.49
N PRO A 170 -10.49 -0.20 10.55
CA PRO A 170 -11.38 0.93 10.80
C PRO A 170 -11.31 1.98 9.68
N LEU A 171 -10.14 2.15 9.05
CA LEU A 171 -9.95 3.10 7.97
C LEU A 171 -10.68 2.67 6.70
N VAL A 172 -10.62 1.39 6.33
CA VAL A 172 -11.38 0.81 5.21
C VAL A 172 -12.87 0.89 5.48
N ILE A 173 -13.33 0.57 6.70
CA ILE A 173 -14.75 0.74 7.08
C ILE A 173 -15.20 2.18 6.85
N PHE A 174 -14.40 3.15 7.31
CA PHE A 174 -14.67 4.56 7.10
C PHE A 174 -14.77 4.92 5.61
N TYR A 175 -13.79 4.50 4.79
CA TYR A 175 -13.81 4.80 3.37
C TYR A 175 -14.94 4.13 2.60
N VAL A 176 -15.30 2.89 2.96
CA VAL A 176 -16.47 2.22 2.41
C VAL A 176 -17.74 3.02 2.76
N ALA A 177 -17.95 3.36 4.03
CA ALA A 177 -19.11 4.14 4.46
C ALA A 177 -19.21 5.50 3.74
N VAL A 178 -18.09 6.23 3.65
CA VAL A 178 -18.04 7.51 2.91
C VAL A 178 -18.32 7.31 1.43
N SER A 179 -17.80 6.26 0.81
CA SER A 179 -18.03 5.99 -0.62
C SER A 179 -19.50 5.80 -0.94
N PHE A 180 -20.21 4.96 -0.17
CA PHE A 180 -21.64 4.72 -0.37
C PHE A 180 -22.51 5.90 0.07
N GLY A 181 -22.11 6.62 1.12
CA GLY A 181 -22.75 7.88 1.50
C GLY A 181 -22.71 8.88 0.35
N LEU A 182 -21.55 9.07 -0.28
CA LEU A 182 -21.40 9.95 -1.45
C LEU A 182 -22.21 9.47 -2.66
N LEU A 183 -22.28 8.17 -2.93
CA LEU A 183 -23.08 7.63 -4.02
C LEU A 183 -24.58 7.85 -3.82
N SER A 184 -25.07 7.89 -2.57
CA SER A 184 -26.49 8.11 -2.29
C SER A 184 -27.02 9.51 -2.63
N TYR A 185 -26.12 10.46 -2.92
CA TYR A 185 -26.45 11.82 -3.35
C TYR A 185 -26.50 11.99 -4.88
N PHE A 186 -26.26 10.93 -5.65
CA PHE A 186 -26.31 10.90 -7.12
C PHE A 186 -27.34 9.88 -7.60
#